data_AF-A0A561Q5F5-F1
#
_entry.id   AF-A0A561Q5F5-F1
#
_cell.length_a   1.000
_cell.length_b   1.000
_cell.length_c   1.000
_cell.angle_alpha   90.00
_cell.angle_beta   90.00
_cell.angle_gamma   90.00
#
_symmetry.space_group_name_H-M   'P 1'
#
loop_
_entity.id
_entity.type
_entity.pdbx_description
1 polymer ?
#
loop_
_entity_poly.entity_id
_entity_poly.type
_entity_poly.pdbx_seq_one_letter_code
_entity_poly.pdbx_strand_id
1 'polypeptide(L)' 'MIGIFKTNIDSLEKRRYVIQAISSSFSVGSCHVDLDDCDKVLRIADLQVEENIIVEFVQKQGYECAVLE' A
#
# COMPACT_ATOMS: atom_id res chain seq x y z
N MET A 1 -3.59 -13.66 1.97
CA MET A 1 -2.20 -13.50 1.49
C MET A 1 -1.62 -12.22 2.08
N ILE A 2 -0.31 -12.14 2.29
CA ILE A 2 0.35 -10.88 2.70
C ILE A 2 1.00 -10.30 1.45
N GLY A 3 0.57 -9.11 1.03
CA GLY A 3 1.20 -8.37 -0.05
C GLY A 3 2.18 -7.34 0.52
N ILE A 4 3.39 -7.31 -0.05
CA ILE A 4 4.43 -6.35 0.32
C ILE A 4 4.69 -5.49 -0.91
N PHE A 5 4.64 -4.18 -0.73
CA PHE A 5 4.76 -3.22 -1.81
C PHE A 5 5.76 -2.14 -1.46
N LYS A 6 6.64 -1.79 -2.39
CA LYS A 6 7.50 -0.61 -2.30
C LYS A 6 6.69 0.60 -2.71
N THR A 7 6.72 1.67 -1.92
CA THR A 7 6.04 2.92 -2.27
C THR A 7 6.94 4.13 -2.12
N ASN A 8 6.52 5.30 -2.61
CA ASN A 8 7.24 6.55 -2.34
C ASN A 8 6.65 7.35 -1.16
N ILE A 9 5.80 6.73 -0.33
CA ILE A 9 5.09 7.37 0.78
C ILE A 9 6.07 7.75 1.91
N ASP A 10 6.43 9.02 1.99
CA ASP A 10 7.37 9.56 3.00
C ASP A 10 6.69 10.26 4.19
N SER A 11 5.38 10.47 4.13
CA SER A 11 4.67 11.35 5.05
C SER A 11 3.52 10.62 5.73
N LEU A 12 3.30 10.93 7.02
CA LEU A 12 2.18 10.39 7.80
C LEU A 12 0.81 10.69 7.18
N GLU A 13 0.66 11.86 6.54
CA GLU A 13 -0.57 12.25 5.85
C GLU A 13 -0.83 11.37 4.62
N LYS A 14 0.19 11.20 3.76
CA LYS A 14 0.14 10.32 2.58
C LYS A 14 -0.14 8.88 3.00
N ARG A 15 0.51 8.39 4.06
CA ARG A 15 0.26 7.06 4.63
C ARG A 15 -1.21 6.87 5.00
N ARG A 16 -1.78 7.81 5.78
CA ARG A 16 -3.19 7.73 6.18
C ARG A 16 -4.10 7.77 4.97
N TYR A 17 -3.81 8.63 4.00
CA TYR A 17 -4.58 8.71 2.77
C TYR A 17 -4.60 7.39 2.00
N VAL A 18 -3.43 6.78 1.76
CA VAL A 18 -3.33 5.52 1.02
C VAL A 18 -3.99 4.37 1.76
N ILE A 19 -3.76 4.23 3.08
CA ILE A 19 -4.43 3.21 3.89
C ILE A 19 -5.95 3.38 3.83
N GLN A 20 -6.45 4.61 4.00
CA GLN A 20 -7.88 4.90 3.93
C GLN A 20 -8.45 4.59 2.54
N ALA A 21 -7.75 4.96 1.47
CA ALA A 21 -8.17 4.70 0.10
C ALA A 21 -8.27 3.19 -0.17
N ILE A 22 -7.26 2.42 0.24
CA ILE A 22 -7.24 0.97 0.07
C ILE A 22 -8.36 0.32 0.90
N SER A 23 -8.47 0.62 2.20
CA SER A 23 -9.52 0.05 3.05
C SER A 23 -10.93 0.47 2.65
N SER A 24 -11.09 1.62 1.97
CA SER A 24 -12.38 2.06 1.46
C SER A 24 -12.75 1.44 0.10
N SER A 25 -11.78 1.02 -0.70
CA SER A 25 -12.01 0.41 -2.02
C SER A 25 -11.96 -1.13 -1.99
N PHE A 26 -11.22 -1.71 -1.05
CA PHE A 26 -10.95 -3.14 -0.97
C PHE A 26 -11.20 -3.67 0.44
N SER A 27 -11.74 -4.88 0.55
CA SER A 27 -11.70 -5.63 1.81
C SER A 27 -10.30 -6.19 2.01
N VAL A 28 -9.48 -5.42 2.73
CA VAL A 28 -8.15 -5.80 3.18
C VAL A 28 -8.15 -5.89 4.69
N GLY A 29 -7.29 -6.74 5.25
CA GLY A 29 -7.09 -6.84 6.69
C GLY A 29 -6.25 -5.69 7.23
N SER A 30 -5.08 -6.01 7.78
CA SER A 30 -4.19 -5.02 8.38
C SER A 30 -3.29 -4.37 7.33
N CYS A 31 -3.36 -3.05 7.19
CA CYS A 31 -2.46 -2.27 6.35
C CYS A 31 -1.45 -1.48 7.19
N HIS A 32 -0.17 -1.58 6.86
CA HIS A 32 0.90 -0.85 7.52
C HIS A 32 1.81 -0.22 6.47
N VAL A 33 2.26 1.01 6.69
CA VAL A 33 3.33 1.61 5.90
C VAL A 33 4.48 1.91 6.85
N ASP A 34 5.62 1.27 6.61
CA ASP A 34 6.86 1.53 7.34
C ASP A 34 7.50 2.80 6.79
N LEU A 35 7.45 3.88 7.57
CA LEU A 35 8.04 5.18 7.20
C LEU A 35 9.51 5.30 7.64
N ASP A 36 9.93 4.49 8.62
CA ASP A 36 11.32 4.38 9.08
C ASP A 36 12.19 3.54 8.13
N ASP A 37 11.54 2.75 7.27
CA ASP A 37 12.24 1.95 6.27
C ASP A 37 12.64 2.83 5.10
N CYS A 38 13.91 2.72 4.67
CA CYS A 38 14.42 3.51 3.56
C CYS A 38 13.65 3.25 2.26
N ASP A 39 13.05 2.06 2.13
CA ASP A 39 12.26 1.65 0.99
C ASP A 39 10.75 1.97 1.11
N LYS A 40 10.29 2.56 2.23
CA LYS A 40 8.90 3.02 2.44
C LYS A 40 7.88 1.94 2.07
N VAL A 41 7.98 0.81 2.76
CA VAL A 41 7.27 -0.41 2.44
C VAL A 41 5.84 -0.38 2.95
N LEU A 42 4.88 -0.61 2.06
CA LEU A 42 3.46 -0.85 2.35
C LEU A 42 3.24 -2.36 2.49
N ARG A 43 2.80 -2.80 3.66
CA ARG A 43 2.41 -4.17 3.97
C ARG A 43 0.91 -4.27 4.13
N ILE A 44 0.29 -5.22 3.43
CA ILE A 44 -1.14 -5.48 3.52
C ILE A 44 -1.36 -6.95 3.85
N ALA A 45 -1.89 -7.21 5.04
CA ALA A 45 -2.35 -8.52 5.46
C ALA A 45 -3.78 -8.77 4.99
N ASP A 46 -4.10 -10.04 4.73
CA ASP A 46 -5.41 -10.47 4.26
C ASP A 46 -5.85 -9.77 2.97
N LEU A 47 -4.93 -9.65 2.01
CA LEU A 47 -5.25 -9.13 0.70
C LEU A 47 -6.17 -10.13 -0.03
N GLN A 48 -7.41 -9.72 -0.29
CA GLN A 48 -8.44 -10.48 -1.03
C GLN A 48 -8.41 -10.21 -2.55
N VAL A 49 -7.50 -9.36 -3.00
CA VAL A 49 -7.32 -8.97 -4.41
C VAL A 49 -5.90 -9.25 -4.86
N GLU A 50 -5.67 -9.26 -6.17
CA GLU A 50 -4.32 -9.41 -6.71
C GLU A 50 -3.45 -8.19 -6.42
N GLU A 51 -2.17 -8.45 -6.19
CA GLU A 51 -1.16 -7.42 -5.87
C GLU A 51 -1.05 -6.36 -6.97
N ASN A 52 -1.15 -6.77 -8.25
CA ASN A 52 -1.17 -5.86 -9.39
C ASN A 52 -2.31 -4.83 -9.32
N ILE A 53 -3.49 -5.22 -8.82
CA ILE A 53 -4.65 -4.31 -8.69
C ILE A 53 -4.35 -3.23 -7.66
N ILE A 54 -3.72 -3.59 -6.54
CA ILE A 54 -3.28 -2.62 -5.52
C ILE A 54 -2.22 -1.70 -6.07
N VAL A 55 -1.24 -2.23 -6.81
CA VAL A 55 -0.19 -1.44 -7.45
C VAL A 55 -0.78 -0.40 -8.38
N GLU A 56 -1.64 -0.82 -9.32
CA GLU A 56 -2.32 0.10 -10.24
C GLU A 56 -3.21 1.11 -9.50
N PHE A 57 -3.89 0.69 -8.42
CA PHE A 57 -4.73 1.57 -7.63
C PHE A 57 -3.90 2.68 -6.96
N VAL A 58 -2.80 2.33 -6.30
CA VAL A 58 -1.91 3.30 -5.64
C VAL A 58 -1.25 4.22 -6.68
N GLN A 59 -0.87 3.69 -7.85
CA GLN A 59 -0.38 4.50 -8.98
C GLN A 59 -1.42 5.50 -9.50
N LYS A 60 -2.69 5.11 -9.58
CA LYS A 60 -3.80 6.01 -9.96
C LYS A 60 -4.04 7.14 -8.95
N GLN A 61 -3.62 6.97 -7.69
CA GLN A 61 -3.67 8.02 -6.67
C GLN A 61 -2.49 9.01 -6.77
N GLY A 62 -1.54 8.79 -7.70
CA GLY A 62 -0.37 9.66 -7.90
C GLY A 62 0.86 9.27 -7.07
N TYR A 63 0.89 8.05 -6.53
CA TYR A 63 2.03 7.53 -5.77
C TYR A 63 2.77 6.44 -6.56
N GLU A 64 4.05 6.24 -6.30
CA GLU A 64 4.75 5.08 -6.83
C GLU A 64 4.42 3.86 -5.98
N CYS A 65 4.13 2.74 -6.64
CA CYS A 65 3.87 1.45 -6.01
C CYS A 65 4.45 0.35 -6.90
N ALA A 66 5.11 -0.63 -6.29
CA ALA A 66 5.63 -1.83 -6.96
C ALA A 66 5.57 -3.00 -5.98
N VAL A 67 5.32 -4.22 -6.46
CA VAL A 67 5.37 -5.42 -5.63
C VAL A 67 6.82 -5.69 -5.22
N LEU A 68 7.05 -6.06 -3.95
CA LEU A 68 8.33 -6.53 -3.42
C LEU A 68 8.23 -8.04 -3.19
N GLU A 69 9.14 -8.81 -3.80
CA GLU A 69 9.29 -10.26 -3.59
C GLU A 69 9.99 -10.60 -2.26
#